data_AF-A0A258BEP8-F1
#
_entry.id   AF-A0A258BEP8-F1
#
_cell.length_a   1.000
_cell.length_b   1.000
_cell.length_c   1.000
_cell.angle_alpha   90.00
_cell.angle_beta   90.00
_cell.angle_gamma   90.00
#
_symmetry.space_group_name_H-M   'P 1'
#
loop_
_entity.id
_entity.type
_entity.pdbx_description
1 polymer ?
#
loop_
_entity_poly.entity_id
_entity_poly.type
_entity_poly.pdbx_seq_one_letter_code
_entity_poly.pdbx_strand_id
1 'polypeptide(L)'
;MPETANRFDFIRLAFAAGVFVYHGVAIGAALPSGELERHLSYFAELSIQGFFIVSGLLVAGSLERSAGLLDYAGKRVRRLYPAYAAVILVPALISLAMTQDVQGVASYLGANLVFLNFLSPTLPGLFEGNRFPEVNGALWTLKIEVMFYIALPVILLALKRFGAFWWVLIAAIYAAGEAWAYY
;
A
#
# COMPACT_ATOMS: atom_id res chain seq x y z
N MET A 1 17.96 18.18 21.81
CA MET A 1 17.33 19.01 20.76
C MET A 1 15.86 18.62 20.72
N PRO A 2 14.90 19.55 20.76
CA PRO A 2 13.50 19.15 20.71
C PRO A 2 13.25 18.46 19.37
N GLU A 3 12.70 17.24 19.41
CA GLU A 3 12.17 16.58 18.21
C GLU A 3 11.21 17.54 17.54
N THR A 4 11.54 18.00 16.34
CA THR A 4 10.58 18.70 15.51
C THR A 4 9.47 17.70 15.21
N ALA A 5 8.32 17.87 15.84
CA ALA A 5 7.16 17.03 15.61
C ALA A 5 6.89 16.99 14.09
N ASN A 6 7.13 15.83 13.49
CA ASN A 6 7.01 15.65 12.05
C ASN A 6 5.52 15.68 11.66
N ARG A 7 5.01 16.87 11.34
CA ARG A 7 3.59 17.09 10.99
C ARG A 7 3.15 16.25 9.79
N PHE A 8 4.09 15.77 8.97
CA PHE A 8 3.77 14.86 7.86
C PHE A 8 3.29 13.49 8.34
N ASP A 9 3.76 12.99 9.48
CA ASP A 9 3.26 11.73 10.03
C ASP A 9 1.82 11.88 10.55
N PHE A 10 1.48 13.04 11.11
CA PHE A 10 0.10 13.37 11.47
C PHE A 10 -0.81 13.46 10.24
N ILE A 11 -0.36 14.12 9.16
CA ILE A 11 -1.12 14.20 7.90
C ILE A 11 -1.37 12.80 7.32
N ARG A 12 -0.34 11.94 7.34
CA ARG A 12 -0.47 10.55 6.89
C ARG A 12 -1.44 9.75 7.76
N LEU A 13 -1.40 9.96 9.07
CA LEU A 13 -2.35 9.35 9.99
C LEU A 13 -3.79 9.81 9.70
N ALA A 14 -4.00 11.10 9.41
CA ALA A 14 -5.32 11.62 9.04
C ALA A 14 -5.85 10.99 7.75
N PHE A 15 -5.00 10.87 6.72
CA PHE A 15 -5.38 10.17 5.49
C PHE A 15 -5.65 8.67 5.72
N ALA A 16 -4.80 7.98 6.48
CA ALA A 16 -5.00 6.57 6.82
C ALA A 16 -6.29 6.37 7.64
N ALA A 17 -6.63 7.30 8.53
CA ALA A 17 -7.87 7.28 9.29
C ALA A 17 -9.09 7.45 8.37
N GLY A 18 -9.03 8.32 7.35
CA GLY A 18 -10.10 8.44 6.36
C GLY A 18 -10.39 7.13 5.63
N VAL A 19 -9.33 6.43 5.20
CA VAL A 19 -9.43 5.11 4.57
C VAL A 19 -9.97 4.06 5.54
N PHE A 20 -9.52 4.09 6.80
CA PHE A 20 -10.00 3.20 7.86
C PHE A 20 -11.50 3.36 8.12
N VAL A 21 -12.01 4.60 8.18
CA VAL A 21 -13.44 4.88 8.36
C VAL A 21 -14.27 4.30 7.22
N TYR A 22 -13.82 4.48 5.98
CA TYR A 22 -14.49 3.87 4.82
C TYR A 22 -14.54 2.34 4.92
N HIS A 23 -13.41 1.69 5.24
CA HIS A 23 -13.40 0.23 5.40
C HIS A 23 -14.32 -0.25 6.54
N GLY A 24 -14.39 0.49 7.65
CA GLY A 24 -15.33 0.17 8.75
C GLY A 24 -16.78 0.15 8.29
N VAL A 25 -17.20 1.11 7.46
CA VAL A 25 -18.56 1.18 6.90
C VAL A 25 -18.78 0.10 5.82
N ALA A 26 -17.82 -0.06 4.90
CA ALA A 26 -17.94 -0.97 3.77
C ALA A 26 -17.94 -2.45 4.20
N ILE A 27 -17.03 -2.84 5.10
CA ILE A 27 -16.92 -4.22 5.61
C ILE A 27 -18.04 -4.53 6.59
N GLY A 28 -18.41 -3.57 7.45
CA GLY A 28 -19.52 -3.74 8.39
C GLY A 28 -20.88 -3.92 7.73
N ALA A 29 -21.00 -3.61 6.43
CA ALA A 29 -22.21 -3.76 5.63
C ALA A 29 -23.46 -3.14 6.29
N ALA A 30 -23.28 -2.07 7.07
CA ALA A 30 -24.37 -1.43 7.82
C ALA A 30 -25.40 -0.76 6.91
N LEU A 31 -24.94 -0.20 5.78
CA LEU A 31 -25.73 0.48 4.75
C LEU A 31 -25.12 0.16 3.37
N PRO A 32 -25.20 -1.10 2.90
CA PRO A 32 -24.49 -1.53 1.72
C PRO A 32 -24.98 -0.73 0.51
N SER A 33 -24.04 -0.13 -0.23
CA SER A 33 -24.32 0.71 -1.41
C SER A 33 -25.17 1.97 -1.15
N GLY A 34 -25.31 2.39 0.11
CA GLY A 34 -25.97 3.63 0.48
C GLY A 34 -25.17 4.89 0.10
N GLU A 35 -25.82 6.06 0.15
CA GLU A 35 -25.16 7.33 -0.16
C GLU A 35 -23.95 7.61 0.74
N LEU A 36 -24.01 7.23 2.02
CA LEU A 36 -22.90 7.39 2.95
C LEU A 36 -21.66 6.58 2.52
N GLU A 37 -21.84 5.31 2.15
CA GLU A 37 -20.74 4.45 1.66
C GLU A 37 -20.10 5.06 0.41
N ARG A 38 -20.91 5.58 -0.51
CA ARG A 38 -20.42 6.23 -1.74
C ARG A 38 -19.62 7.51 -1.46
N HIS A 39 -20.11 8.40 -0.61
CA HIS A 39 -19.37 9.63 -0.24
C HIS A 39 -18.07 9.30 0.49
N LEU A 40 -18.09 8.32 1.40
CA LEU A 40 -16.89 7.85 2.09
C LEU A 40 -15.90 7.17 1.13
N SER A 41 -16.38 6.50 0.08
CA SER A 41 -15.54 5.92 -0.97
C SER A 41 -14.74 6.99 -1.71
N TYR A 42 -15.38 8.07 -2.16
CA TYR A 42 -14.69 9.21 -2.78
C TYR A 42 -13.69 9.87 -1.82
N PHE A 43 -14.07 10.03 -0.54
CA PHE A 43 -13.17 10.57 0.46
C PHE A 43 -11.96 9.67 0.74
N ALA A 44 -12.17 8.35 0.76
CA ALA A 44 -11.11 7.37 0.90
C ALA A 44 -10.15 7.39 -0.29
N GLU A 45 -10.67 7.52 -1.51
CA GLU A 45 -9.86 7.65 -2.73
C GLU A 45 -8.93 8.87 -2.67
N LEU A 46 -9.48 10.05 -2.33
CA LEU A 46 -8.70 11.26 -2.11
C LEU A 46 -7.67 11.11 -0.98
N SER A 47 -8.05 10.41 0.09
CA SER A 47 -7.17 10.13 1.22
C SER A 47 -5.99 9.24 0.82
N ILE A 48 -6.23 8.20 0.01
CA ILE A 48 -5.17 7.33 -0.53
C ILE A 48 -4.21 8.13 -1.41
N GLN A 49 -4.74 8.95 -2.32
CA GLN A 49 -3.92 9.83 -3.18
C GLN A 49 -3.05 10.77 -2.35
N GLY A 50 -3.64 11.46 -1.37
CA GLY A 50 -2.91 12.34 -0.45
C GLY A 50 -1.84 11.61 0.38
N PHE A 51 -2.15 10.41 0.86
CA PHE A 51 -1.22 9.56 1.60
C PHE A 51 0.02 9.22 0.76
N PHE A 52 -0.17 8.85 -0.51
CA PHE A 52 0.93 8.52 -1.42
C PHE A 52 1.76 9.74 -1.81
N ILE A 53 1.15 10.91 -2.02
CA ILE A 53 1.88 12.14 -2.31
C ILE A 53 2.82 12.50 -1.15
N VAL A 54 2.29 12.52 0.08
CA VAL A 54 3.09 12.85 1.27
C VAL A 54 4.17 11.78 1.51
N SER A 55 3.81 10.50 1.35
CA SER A 55 4.77 9.41 1.50
C SER A 55 5.89 9.50 0.46
N GLY A 56 5.59 9.84 -0.79
CA GLY A 56 6.58 10.05 -1.86
C GLY A 56 7.63 11.10 -1.50
N LEU A 57 7.23 12.23 -0.93
CA LEU A 57 8.15 13.28 -0.47
C LEU A 57 9.07 12.78 0.65
N LEU A 58 8.52 12.08 1.64
CA LEU A 58 9.31 11.48 2.73
C LEU A 58 10.25 10.37 2.22
N VAL A 59 9.83 9.66 1.17
CA VAL A 59 10.64 8.63 0.52
C VAL A 59 11.82 9.24 -0.22
N ALA A 60 11.59 10.31 -0.98
CA ALA A 60 12.64 11.08 -1.65
C ALA A 60 13.68 11.59 -0.65
N GLY A 61 13.25 12.29 0.40
CA GLY A 61 14.19 12.81 1.41
C GLY A 61 14.98 11.72 2.13
N SER A 62 14.39 10.54 2.33
CA SER A 62 15.14 9.41 2.90
C SER A 62 16.15 8.80 1.94
N LEU A 63 15.90 8.85 0.62
CA LEU A 63 16.87 8.39 -0.37
C LEU A 63 18.08 9.32 -0.38
N GLU A 64 17.86 10.64 -0.32
CA GLU A 64 18.94 11.64 -0.24
C GLU A 64 19.79 11.50 1.03
N ARG A 65 19.18 11.14 2.16
CA ARG A 65 19.89 10.91 3.43
C ARG A 65 20.55 9.53 3.54
N SER A 66 20.41 8.67 2.53
CA SER A 66 20.96 7.32 2.57
C SER A 66 22.34 7.24 1.93
N ALA A 67 23.21 6.40 2.50
CA ALA A 67 24.59 6.25 2.01
C ALA A 67 24.69 5.55 0.65
N GLY A 68 23.59 4.93 0.20
CA GLY A 68 23.47 4.26 -1.09
C GLY A 68 22.14 3.51 -1.21
N LEU A 69 21.91 2.87 -2.36
CA LEU A 69 20.64 2.16 -2.65
C LEU A 69 20.38 0.99 -1.70
N LEU A 70 21.42 0.25 -1.31
CA LEU A 70 21.28 -0.88 -0.38
C LEU A 70 20.92 -0.42 1.04
N ASP A 71 21.53 0.68 1.52
CA ASP A 71 21.18 1.27 2.82
C ASP A 71 19.73 1.78 2.82
N TYR A 72 19.32 2.47 1.75
CA TYR A 72 17.94 2.89 1.53
C TYR A 72 16.97 1.70 1.54
N ALA A 73 17.23 0.68 0.72
CA ALA A 73 16.37 -0.51 0.62
C ALA A 73 16.26 -1.22 1.98
N GLY A 74 17.39 -1.39 2.69
CA GLY A 74 17.41 -2.00 4.02
C GLY A 74 16.56 -1.24 5.04
N LYS A 75 16.61 0.10 5.04
CA LYS A 75 15.73 0.93 5.89
C LYS A 75 14.25 0.73 5.57
N ARG A 76 13.90 0.58 4.29
CA ARG A 76 12.51 0.36 3.84
C ARG A 76 11.99 -1.02 4.18
N VAL A 77 12.79 -2.06 3.96
CA VAL A 77 12.44 -3.44 4.32
C VAL A 77 12.23 -3.57 5.83
N ARG A 78 13.16 -3.06 6.65
CA ARG A 78 13.02 -3.10 8.12
C ARG A 78 11.81 -2.32 8.64
N ARG A 79 11.40 -1.26 7.95
CA ARG A 79 10.23 -0.46 8.30
C ARG A 79 8.91 -1.17 7.97
N LEU A 80 8.83 -1.82 6.81
CA LEU A 80 7.57 -2.32 6.25
C LEU A 80 7.35 -3.81 6.54
N TYR A 81 8.36 -4.64 6.29
CA TYR A 81 8.21 -6.09 6.22
C TYR A 81 7.78 -6.75 7.55
N PRO A 82 8.26 -6.32 8.74
CA PRO A 82 7.83 -6.94 9.99
C PRO A 82 6.31 -6.81 10.23
N ALA A 83 5.77 -5.61 10.02
CA ALA A 83 4.34 -5.37 10.16
C ALA A 83 3.53 -6.11 9.07
N TYR A 84 4.02 -6.11 7.83
CA TYR A 84 3.39 -6.82 6.71
C TYR A 84 3.31 -8.33 6.97
N ALA A 85 4.42 -8.95 7.39
CA ALA A 85 4.47 -10.36 7.72
C ALA A 85 3.51 -10.72 8.87
N ALA A 86 3.42 -9.89 9.91
CA ALA A 86 2.50 -10.12 11.02
C ALA A 86 1.03 -10.14 10.57
N VAL A 87 0.63 -9.19 9.71
CA VAL A 87 -0.74 -9.10 9.16
C VAL A 87 -1.12 -10.30 8.29
N ILE A 88 -0.13 -10.98 7.69
CA ILE A 88 -0.35 -12.19 6.88
C ILE A 88 -0.31 -13.45 7.73
N LEU A 89 0.68 -13.57 8.61
CA LEU A 89 0.94 -14.77 9.39
C LEU A 89 -0.14 -15.02 10.45
N VAL A 90 -0.63 -13.96 11.11
CA VAL A 90 -1.63 -14.12 12.19
C VAL A 90 -2.93 -14.76 11.66
N PRO A 91 -3.59 -14.24 10.60
CA PRO A 91 -4.76 -14.90 10.03
C PRO A 91 -4.47 -16.30 9.48
N ALA A 92 -3.29 -16.50 8.88
CA ALA A 92 -2.90 -17.81 8.36
C ALA A 92 -2.81 -18.88 9.46
N LEU A 93 -2.25 -18.53 10.62
CA LEU A 93 -2.20 -19.41 11.79
C LEU A 93 -3.60 -19.70 12.35
N ILE A 94 -4.48 -18.70 12.38
CA ILE A 94 -5.88 -18.86 12.81
C ILE A 94 -6.62 -19.82 11.86
N SER A 95 -6.52 -19.59 10.55
CA SER A 95 -7.12 -20.44 9.51
C SER A 95 -6.63 -21.88 9.60
N LEU A 96 -5.31 -22.08 9.76
CA LEU A 96 -4.72 -23.41 9.91
C LEU A 96 -5.25 -24.12 11.16
N ALA A 97 -5.36 -23.43 12.29
CA ALA A 97 -5.90 -24.00 13.52
C ALA A 97 -7.37 -24.41 13.39
N MET A 98 -8.18 -23.62 12.65
CA MET A 98 -9.61 -23.87 12.48
C MET A 98 -9.92 -24.96 11.45
N THR A 99 -9.20 -25.01 10.34
CA THR A 99 -9.54 -25.84 9.17
C THR A 99 -8.62 -27.02 8.96
N GLN A 100 -7.38 -26.96 9.48
CA GLN A 100 -6.30 -27.89 9.18
C GLN A 100 -5.94 -27.98 7.67
N ASP A 101 -6.40 -27.02 6.85
CA ASP A 101 -6.08 -26.96 5.42
C ASP A 101 -4.68 -26.37 5.19
N VAL A 102 -3.68 -27.26 5.22
CA VAL A 102 -2.29 -26.91 4.96
C VAL A 102 -2.10 -26.35 3.55
N GLN A 103 -2.83 -26.86 2.55
CA GLN A 103 -2.62 -26.49 1.15
C GLN A 103 -3.16 -25.09 0.86
N GLY A 104 -4.37 -24.77 1.33
CA GLY A 104 -4.94 -23.43 1.21
C GLY A 104 -4.10 -22.38 1.92
N VAL A 105 -3.66 -22.67 3.15
CA VAL A 105 -2.79 -21.77 3.93
C VAL A 105 -1.42 -21.59 3.26
N ALA A 106 -0.80 -22.64 2.73
CA ALA A 106 0.48 -22.55 2.03
C ALA A 106 0.37 -21.69 0.75
N SER A 107 -0.71 -21.85 -0.02
CA SER A 107 -1.00 -21.01 -1.19
C SER A 107 -1.13 -19.53 -0.80
N TYR A 108 -1.91 -19.25 0.25
CA TYR A 108 -2.07 -17.91 0.78
C TYR A 108 -0.73 -17.31 1.21
N LEU A 109 0.07 -18.00 2.03
CA LEU A 109 1.37 -17.51 2.49
C LEU A 109 2.32 -17.26 1.32
N GLY A 110 2.41 -18.21 0.37
CA GLY A 110 3.28 -18.12 -0.79
C GLY A 110 2.96 -16.93 -1.68
N ALA A 111 1.68 -16.61 -1.88
CA ALA A 111 1.24 -15.45 -2.66
C ALA A 111 1.41 -14.13 -1.89
N ASN A 112 0.97 -14.09 -0.64
CA ASN A 112 0.86 -12.84 0.12
C ASN A 112 2.23 -12.35 0.61
N LEU A 113 3.15 -13.21 1.05
CA LEU A 113 4.46 -12.78 1.55
C LEU A 113 5.34 -12.11 0.47
N VAL A 114 5.02 -12.32 -0.80
CA VAL A 114 5.72 -11.72 -1.95
C VAL A 114 4.90 -10.65 -2.67
N PHE A 115 3.89 -10.07 -2.01
CA PHE A 115 3.03 -9.00 -2.53
C PHE A 115 2.16 -9.39 -3.74
N LEU A 116 1.89 -10.69 -3.93
CA LEU A 116 1.00 -11.23 -4.96
C LEU A 116 -0.37 -11.61 -4.37
N ASN A 117 -0.89 -10.76 -3.48
CA ASN A 117 -2.12 -11.01 -2.72
C ASN A 117 -3.34 -11.34 -3.60
N PHE A 118 -3.36 -10.87 -4.85
CA PHE A 118 -4.43 -11.14 -5.81
C PHE A 118 -4.49 -12.61 -6.28
N LEU A 119 -3.42 -13.39 -6.14
CA LEU A 119 -3.41 -14.81 -6.50
C LEU A 119 -4.13 -15.68 -5.46
N SER A 120 -4.09 -15.27 -4.19
CA SER A 120 -4.71 -16.00 -3.09
C SER A 120 -5.10 -15.03 -1.97
N PRO A 121 -6.18 -14.24 -2.14
CA PRO A 121 -6.56 -13.18 -1.20
C PRO A 121 -7.36 -13.69 0.01
N THR A 122 -7.84 -14.93 -0.04
CA THR A 122 -8.74 -15.54 0.94
C THR A 122 -8.04 -16.66 1.71
N LEU A 123 -8.52 -16.95 2.92
CA LEU A 123 -8.09 -18.10 3.72
C LEU A 123 -9.27 -19.04 3.97
N PRO A 124 -9.07 -20.37 3.91
CA PRO A 124 -10.10 -21.33 4.26
C PRO A 124 -10.65 -21.08 5.68
N GLY A 125 -11.97 -21.16 5.84
CA GLY A 125 -12.68 -20.99 7.10
C GLY A 125 -12.69 -19.58 7.68
N LEU A 126 -12.10 -18.58 6.99
CA LEU A 126 -12.12 -17.18 7.41
C LEU A 126 -12.97 -16.35 6.45
N PHE A 127 -13.92 -15.61 7.03
CA PHE A 127 -14.75 -14.63 6.31
C PHE A 127 -15.56 -15.19 5.12
N GLU A 128 -15.68 -16.52 5.04
CA GLU A 128 -16.54 -17.20 4.06
C GLU A 128 -18.00 -16.76 4.28
N GLY A 129 -18.61 -16.16 3.26
CA GLY A 129 -19.98 -15.61 3.33
C GLY A 129 -20.08 -14.12 3.68
N ASN A 130 -18.95 -13.45 3.97
CA ASN A 130 -18.94 -11.99 4.05
C ASN A 130 -19.06 -11.34 2.66
N ARG A 131 -19.51 -10.08 2.63
CA ARG A 131 -19.54 -9.26 1.40
C ARG A 131 -18.17 -9.18 0.72
N PHE A 132 -17.11 -9.13 1.52
CA PHE A 132 -15.71 -9.15 1.09
C PHE A 132 -15.02 -10.33 1.79
N PRO A 133 -14.69 -11.42 1.07
CA PRO A 133 -14.07 -12.60 1.65
C PRO A 133 -12.55 -12.44 1.84
N GLU A 134 -11.94 -11.40 1.29
CA GLU A 134 -10.50 -11.17 1.38
C GLU A 134 -10.09 -10.92 2.84
N VAL A 135 -9.03 -11.60 3.29
CA VAL A 135 -8.54 -11.49 4.66
C VAL A 135 -8.12 -10.06 4.99
N ASN A 136 -7.49 -9.41 4.02
CA ASN A 136 -7.17 -7.99 4.10
C ASN A 136 -7.14 -7.40 2.69
N GLY A 137 -8.29 -6.85 2.28
CA GLY A 137 -8.41 -6.16 0.99
C GLY A 137 -7.46 -4.98 0.85
N ALA A 138 -7.04 -4.31 1.93
CA ALA A 138 -6.20 -3.11 1.86
C ALA A 138 -4.71 -3.38 1.53
N LEU A 139 -4.26 -4.65 1.49
CA LEU A 139 -2.87 -5.01 1.17
C LEU A 139 -2.44 -4.55 -0.23
N TRP A 140 -3.39 -4.27 -1.13
CA TRP A 140 -3.09 -3.74 -2.45
C TRP A 140 -2.38 -2.38 -2.40
N THR A 141 -2.53 -1.59 -1.35
CA THR A 141 -1.83 -0.29 -1.24
C THR A 141 -0.35 -0.49 -0.89
N LEU A 142 -0.02 -1.52 -0.10
CA LEU A 142 1.37 -1.83 0.28
C LEU A 142 2.22 -2.29 -0.90
N LYS A 143 1.66 -3.10 -1.83
CA LYS A 143 2.39 -3.44 -3.07
C LYS A 143 2.75 -2.17 -3.87
N ILE A 144 1.86 -1.19 -3.93
CA ILE A 144 2.09 0.08 -4.63
C ILE A 144 3.16 0.90 -3.90
N GLU A 145 3.14 0.94 -2.55
CA GLU A 145 4.19 1.60 -1.77
C GLU A 145 5.58 0.98 -2.04
N VAL A 146 5.69 -0.35 -2.10
CA VAL A 146 6.93 -1.05 -2.47
C VAL A 146 7.36 -0.74 -3.90
N MET A 147 6.43 -0.71 -4.85
CA MET A 147 6.72 -0.31 -6.23
C MET A 147 7.28 1.12 -6.28
N PHE A 148 6.72 2.06 -5.50
CA PHE A 148 7.27 3.41 -5.41
C PHE A 148 8.66 3.46 -4.77
N TYR A 149 8.94 2.59 -3.80
CA TYR A 149 10.28 2.52 -3.22
C TYR A 149 11.34 2.15 -4.26
N ILE A 150 10.98 1.36 -5.27
CA ILE A 150 11.85 0.94 -6.37
C ILE A 150 11.85 1.97 -7.49
N ALA A 151 10.68 2.46 -7.90
CA ALA A 151 10.52 3.38 -9.01
C ALA A 151 11.18 4.74 -8.76
N LEU A 152 11.07 5.27 -7.53
CA LEU A 152 11.56 6.61 -7.22
C LEU A 152 13.08 6.76 -7.42
N PRO A 153 13.96 5.87 -6.92
CA PRO A 153 15.38 5.90 -7.25
C PRO A 153 15.64 5.83 -8.76
N VAL A 154 14.91 5.00 -9.50
CA VAL A 154 15.07 4.85 -10.95
C VAL A 154 14.70 6.16 -11.66
N ILE A 155 13.58 6.78 -11.30
CA ILE A 155 13.13 8.07 -11.84
C ILE A 155 14.16 9.15 -11.53
N LEU A 156 14.67 9.24 -10.29
CA LEU A 156 15.65 10.26 -9.92
C LEU A 156 17.00 10.08 -10.63
N LEU A 157 17.44 8.84 -10.83
CA LEU A 157 18.64 8.54 -11.63
C LEU A 157 18.44 8.92 -13.10
N ALA A 158 17.26 8.61 -13.66
CA ALA A 158 16.91 9.00 -15.02
C ALA A 158 16.87 10.54 -15.17
N LEU A 159 16.20 11.26 -14.26
CA LEU A 159 16.15 12.73 -14.29
C LEU A 159 17.55 13.35 -14.25
N LYS A 160 18.45 12.83 -13.40
CA LYS A 160 19.86 13.26 -13.38
C LYS A 160 20.57 13.01 -14.71
N ARG A 161 20.28 11.90 -15.38
CA ARG A 161 20.89 11.53 -16.66
C ARG A 161 20.40 12.37 -17.84
N PHE A 162 19.14 12.82 -17.81
CA PHE A 162 18.52 13.67 -18.82
C PHE A 162 18.88 15.16 -18.67
N GLY A 163 19.46 15.57 -17.53
CA GLY A 163 20.00 16.92 -17.33
C GLY A 163 18.96 18.00 -17.60
N ALA A 164 19.21 18.89 -18.56
CA ALA A 164 18.31 19.99 -18.93
C ALA A 164 16.94 19.53 -19.49
N PHE A 165 16.83 18.26 -19.92
CA PHE A 165 15.60 17.68 -20.48
C PHE A 165 14.76 16.89 -19.46
N TRP A 166 15.00 17.09 -18.16
CA TRP A 166 14.24 16.42 -17.09
C TRP A 166 12.71 16.60 -17.23
N TRP A 167 12.26 17.75 -17.72
CA TRP A 167 10.85 18.05 -17.94
C TRP A 167 10.22 17.19 -19.03
N VAL A 168 10.99 16.77 -20.05
CA VAL A 168 10.51 15.85 -21.10
C VAL A 168 10.21 14.49 -20.51
N LEU A 169 11.09 14.00 -19.62
CA LEU A 169 10.89 12.72 -18.95
C LEU A 169 9.64 12.76 -18.06
N ILE A 170 9.42 13.85 -17.31
CA ILE A 170 8.21 14.01 -16.49
C ILE A 170 6.96 14.10 -17.37
N ALA A 171 7.01 14.86 -18.46
CA ALA A 171 5.89 14.95 -19.41
C ALA A 171 5.56 13.59 -20.03
N ALA A 172 6.58 12.79 -20.37
CA ALA A 172 6.41 11.43 -20.89
C ALA A 172 5.80 10.49 -19.84
N ILE A 173 6.27 10.53 -18.58
CA ILE A 173 5.71 9.74 -17.48
C ILE A 173 4.24 10.12 -17.25
N TYR A 174 3.93 11.42 -17.25
CA TYR A 174 2.56 11.90 -17.09
C TYR A 174 1.66 11.47 -18.24
N ALA A 175 2.09 11.67 -19.49
CA ALA A 175 1.34 11.26 -20.68
C ALA A 175 1.11 9.74 -20.72
N ALA A 176 2.10 8.93 -20.30
CA ALA A 176 1.94 7.49 -20.17
C ALA A 176 0.93 7.11 -19.08
N GLY A 177 0.92 7.84 -17.95
CA GLY A 177 -0.06 7.66 -16.87
C GLY A 177 -1.49 7.98 -17.31
N GLU A 178 -1.71 9.11 -17.98
CA GLU A 178 -3.00 9.47 -18.56
C GLU A 178 -3.44 8.45 -19.61
N ALA A 179 -2.55 8.08 -20.54
CA ALA A 179 -2.87 7.09 -21.57
C ALA A 179 -3.31 5.75 -20.95
N TRP A 180 -2.66 5.31 -19.87
CA TRP A 180 -3.09 4.13 -19.13
C TRP A 180 -4.44 4.31 -18.44
N ALA A 181 -4.76 5.50 -17.92
CA ALA A 181 -6.04 5.76 -17.26
C ALA A 181 -7.26 5.71 -18.22
N TYR A 182 -7.04 5.91 -19.53
CA TYR A 182 -8.09 5.84 -20.55
C TYR A 182 -8.19 4.46 -21.25
N TYR A 183 -7.37 3.48 -20.87
CA TYR A 183 -7.40 2.10 -21.37
C TYR A 183 -7.96 1.15 -20.30
#